data_AF-A0A8H8C681-F1
#
_entry.id   AF-A0A8H8C681-F1
#
_cell.length_a   1.000
_cell.length_b   1.000
_cell.length_c   1.000
_cell.angle_alpha   90.00
_cell.angle_beta   90.00
_cell.angle_gamma   90.00
#
_symmetry.space_group_name_H-M   'P 1'
#
loop_
_entity.id
_entity.type
_entity.pdbx_description
1 polymer ?
#
loop_
_entity_poly.entity_id
_entity_poly.type
_entity_poly.pdbx_seq_one_letter_code
_entity_poly.pdbx_strand_id
1 'polypeptide(L)'
;MSSLIISPLAVGSNSEATNKTFTPFPRLPVELRDKIWETAIPGPRLVTMRVQLQQQHDKPLNKLAESNKIRIATDADVIPTALLHTNVESRNLALRHYEEAFDGIDGFRQIFFDFKRDILCLEGDRVLARFCDGDLNPCPYGYHQVRFVPPGVEAWQKKVHHVALSVDVSLEFNLLRLLDLVKGGLRVLYVEISFDDVKERRAEADCLRRLLIEGWMKTLGTIDRNVLPEIEFVSQQLRRMGVVN
;
A
#
# COMPACT_ATOMS: atom_id res chain seq x y z
N MET A 1 -54.39 -3.85 57.02
CA MET A 1 -53.21 -3.30 56.33
C MET A 1 -51.98 -3.85 57.04
N SER A 2 -51.52 -5.02 56.58
CA SER A 2 -50.44 -5.77 57.23
C SER A 2 -49.09 -5.31 56.69
N SER A 3 -48.22 -4.89 57.60
CA SER A 3 -46.79 -4.67 57.38
C SER A 3 -46.06 -6.01 57.37
N LEU A 4 -45.38 -6.32 56.26
CA LEU A 4 -44.40 -7.40 56.22
C LEU A 4 -43.00 -6.80 56.27
N ILE A 5 -42.32 -7.11 57.37
CA ILE A 5 -40.90 -6.85 57.62
C ILE A 5 -40.11 -7.83 56.76
N ILE A 6 -39.29 -7.31 55.84
CA ILE A 6 -38.28 -8.11 55.13
C ILE A 6 -36.95 -7.84 55.81
N SER A 7 -36.44 -8.84 56.52
CA SER A 7 -35.07 -8.86 57.04
C SER A 7 -34.07 -8.98 55.88
N PRO A 8 -32.94 -8.26 55.89
CA PRO A 8 -31.89 -8.45 54.90
C PRO A 8 -31.11 -9.72 55.24
N LEU A 9 -31.11 -10.69 54.33
CA LEU A 9 -30.16 -11.80 54.36
C LEU A 9 -28.75 -11.23 54.27
N ALA A 10 -27.95 -11.50 55.30
CA ALA A 10 -26.51 -11.34 55.27
C ALA A 10 -25.92 -12.24 54.17
N VAL A 11 -25.49 -11.63 53.06
CA VAL A 11 -24.60 -12.26 52.09
C VAL A 11 -23.19 -12.14 52.65
N GLY A 12 -22.63 -13.30 53.02
CA GLY A 12 -21.32 -13.44 53.64
C GLY A 12 -20.17 -12.92 52.77
N SER A 13 -19.31 -12.17 53.44
CA SER A 13 -17.84 -12.25 53.39
C SER A 13 -17.15 -12.68 52.09
N ASN A 14 -16.45 -11.70 51.51
CA ASN A 14 -15.07 -11.77 51.01
C ASN A 14 -14.69 -12.98 50.15
N SER A 15 -14.76 -12.77 48.84
CA SER A 15 -13.53 -12.93 48.05
C SER A 15 -13.32 -11.66 47.24
N GLU A 16 -12.56 -10.72 47.80
CA GLU A 16 -11.77 -9.81 46.97
C GLU A 16 -10.84 -10.70 46.13
N ALA A 17 -11.34 -11.13 44.97
CA ALA A 17 -10.52 -11.65 43.90
C ALA A 17 -9.63 -10.47 43.50
N THR A 18 -8.51 -10.31 44.20
CA THR A 18 -7.43 -9.42 43.80
C THR A 18 -7.04 -9.88 42.41
N ASN A 19 -7.57 -9.18 41.41
CA ASN A 19 -7.22 -9.37 40.02
C ASN A 19 -5.72 -9.18 39.93
N LYS A 20 -4.96 -10.29 39.96
CA LYS A 20 -3.51 -10.27 39.81
C LYS A 20 -3.25 -9.84 38.38
N THR A 21 -2.98 -8.56 38.20
CA THR A 21 -2.64 -8.00 36.90
C THR A 21 -1.34 -8.68 36.44
N PHE A 22 -1.45 -9.50 35.39
CA PHE A 22 -0.30 -10.14 34.77
C PHE A 22 0.54 -9.07 34.06
N THR A 23 1.64 -8.64 34.69
CA THR A 23 2.59 -7.65 34.15
C THR A 23 3.99 -8.23 33.94
N PRO A 24 4.16 -9.42 33.32
CA PRO A 24 5.49 -9.97 33.11
C PRO A 24 6.29 -9.18 32.07
N PHE A 25 5.62 -8.59 31.07
CA PHE A 25 6.30 -7.98 29.94
C PHE A 25 7.20 -6.81 30.38
N PRO A 26 6.75 -5.83 31.18
CA PRO A 26 7.63 -4.77 31.69
C PRO A 26 8.75 -5.25 32.62
N ARG A 27 8.70 -6.49 33.12
CA ARG A 27 9.75 -7.08 33.97
C ARG A 27 10.86 -7.76 33.18
N LEU A 28 10.68 -7.92 31.87
CA LEU A 28 11.74 -8.44 31.00
C LEU A 28 12.84 -7.38 30.83
N PRO A 29 14.12 -7.80 30.79
CA PRO A 29 15.22 -6.96 30.32
C PRO A 29 14.87 -6.30 28.99
N VAL A 30 15.36 -5.07 28.79
CA VAL A 30 15.03 -4.25 27.61
C VAL A 30 15.40 -4.97 26.31
N GLU A 31 16.48 -5.74 26.30
CA GLU A 31 16.95 -6.47 25.13
C GLU A 31 15.98 -7.58 24.72
N LEU A 32 15.29 -8.20 25.68
CA LEU A 32 14.26 -9.20 25.39
C LEU A 32 12.97 -8.55 24.91
N ARG A 33 12.60 -7.39 25.47
CA ARG A 33 11.44 -6.63 25.00
C ARG A 33 11.62 -6.13 23.58
N ASP A 34 12.80 -5.57 23.28
CA ASP A 34 13.17 -5.14 21.94
C ASP A 34 13.10 -6.32 20.95
N LYS A 35 13.69 -7.47 21.29
CA LYS A 35 13.57 -8.67 20.43
C LYS A 35 12.13 -9.11 20.21
N ILE A 36 11.28 -9.11 21.24
CA ILE A 36 9.88 -9.46 21.09
C ILE A 36 9.19 -8.48 20.13
N TRP A 37 9.42 -7.18 20.30
CA TRP A 37 8.87 -6.16 19.43
C TRP A 37 9.38 -6.25 17.98
N GLU A 38 10.67 -6.49 17.77
CA GLU A 38 11.25 -6.74 16.44
C GLU A 38 10.59 -7.95 15.76
N THR A 39 10.41 -9.05 16.50
CA THR A 39 9.73 -10.25 15.96
C THR A 39 8.24 -10.05 15.73
N ALA A 40 7.62 -9.06 16.37
CA ALA A 40 6.22 -8.72 16.20
C ALA A 40 5.97 -7.77 15.02
N ILE A 41 7.02 -7.23 14.38
CA ILE A 41 6.87 -6.46 13.15
C ILE A 41 6.39 -7.43 12.06
N PRO A 42 5.31 -7.11 11.32
CA PRO A 42 4.85 -7.98 10.25
C PRO A 42 5.91 -8.07 9.14
N GLY A 43 5.82 -9.15 8.36
CA GLY A 43 6.61 -9.28 7.14
C GLY A 43 6.23 -8.23 6.08
N PRO A 44 6.93 -8.24 4.93
CA PRO A 44 6.52 -7.48 3.75
C PRO A 44 5.04 -7.66 3.44
N ARG A 45 4.34 -6.57 3.17
CA ARG A 45 2.92 -6.60 2.75
C ARG A 45 2.73 -5.94 1.40
N LEU A 46 1.68 -6.35 0.72
CA LEU A 46 1.19 -5.73 -0.50
C LEU A 46 0.21 -4.61 -0.13
N VAL A 47 0.45 -3.40 -0.64
CA VAL A 47 -0.45 -2.26 -0.50
C VAL A 47 -0.96 -1.89 -1.89
N THR A 48 -2.23 -2.16 -2.16
CA THR A 48 -2.80 -1.98 -3.49
C THR A 48 -3.50 -0.64 -3.62
N MET A 49 -2.99 0.21 -4.51
CA MET A 49 -3.69 1.39 -4.99
C MET A 49 -4.56 1.01 -6.18
N ARG A 50 -5.87 1.28 -6.10
CA ARG A 50 -6.83 0.94 -7.15
C ARG A 50 -7.84 2.05 -7.39
N VAL A 51 -8.40 2.10 -8.60
CA VAL A 51 -9.50 3.03 -8.90
C VAL A 51 -10.77 2.57 -8.18
N GLN A 52 -11.33 3.45 -7.35
CA GLN A 52 -12.68 3.28 -6.81
C GLN A 52 -13.65 4.19 -7.57
N LEU A 53 -14.58 3.56 -8.28
CA LEU A 53 -15.71 4.28 -8.89
C LEU A 53 -16.73 4.56 -7.79
N GLN A 54 -16.91 5.83 -7.44
CA GLN A 54 -17.94 6.24 -6.51
C GLN A 54 -19.30 6.17 -7.21
N GLN A 55 -20.05 5.09 -7.02
CA GLN A 55 -21.44 5.02 -7.48
C GLN A 55 -22.26 6.03 -6.68
N GLN A 56 -22.61 7.17 -7.27
CA GLN A 56 -23.50 8.14 -6.65
C GLN A 56 -24.94 7.67 -6.87
N HIS A 57 -25.46 6.88 -5.93
CA HIS A 57 -26.81 6.31 -6.02
C HIS A 57 -27.94 7.35 -5.93
N ASP A 58 -27.67 8.61 -5.57
CA ASP A 58 -28.73 9.59 -5.24
C ASP A 58 -28.69 10.93 -6.00
N LYS A 59 -27.92 11.07 -7.10
CA LYS A 59 -27.91 12.35 -7.84
C LYS A 59 -28.85 12.35 -9.05
N PRO A 60 -29.66 13.42 -9.24
CA PRO A 60 -30.55 13.53 -10.39
C PRO A 60 -29.76 13.52 -11.71
N LEU A 61 -30.34 12.84 -12.72
CA LEU A 61 -29.78 12.58 -14.06
C LEU A 61 -29.16 13.79 -14.76
N ASN A 62 -29.53 15.01 -14.39
CA ASN A 62 -29.06 16.25 -15.02
C ASN A 62 -27.65 16.70 -14.58
N LYS A 63 -26.99 15.99 -13.65
CA LYS A 63 -25.59 16.25 -13.22
C LYS A 63 -24.62 15.11 -13.56
N LEU A 64 -24.99 14.20 -14.45
CA LEU A 64 -24.20 13.01 -14.73
C LEU A 64 -22.82 13.34 -15.35
N ALA A 65 -22.73 14.42 -16.13
CA ALA A 65 -21.49 14.86 -16.78
C ALA A 65 -20.40 15.33 -15.78
N GLU A 66 -20.76 15.71 -14.55
CA GLU A 66 -19.83 16.17 -13.51
C GLU A 66 -19.52 15.09 -12.44
N SER A 67 -20.11 13.89 -12.55
CA SER A 67 -20.25 12.98 -11.38
C SER A 67 -19.34 11.75 -11.32
N ASN A 68 -18.51 11.49 -12.34
CA ASN A 68 -17.52 10.41 -12.28
C ASN A 68 -16.20 10.88 -11.63
N LYS A 69 -16.24 11.27 -10.36
CA LYS A 69 -15.00 11.54 -9.62
C LYS A 69 -14.26 10.21 -9.39
N ILE A 70 -13.22 9.96 -10.18
CA ILE A 70 -12.29 8.85 -10.00
C ILE A 70 -11.52 9.12 -8.71
N ARG A 71 -11.66 8.24 -7.72
CA ARG A 71 -10.86 8.25 -6.49
C ARG A 71 -9.90 7.08 -6.51
N ILE A 72 -8.71 7.25 -5.94
CA ILE A 72 -7.83 6.12 -5.68
C ILE A 72 -8.09 5.64 -4.26
N ALA A 73 -8.32 4.34 -4.10
CA ALA A 73 -8.48 3.70 -2.80
C ALA A 73 -7.31 2.74 -2.54
N THR A 74 -7.10 2.43 -1.27
CA THR A 74 -6.22 1.36 -0.83
C THR A 74 -7.02 0.21 -0.22
N ASP A 75 -6.55 -1.02 -0.42
CA ASP A 75 -7.04 -2.20 0.31
C ASP A 75 -6.33 -2.40 1.66
N ALA A 76 -5.23 -1.68 1.90
CA ALA A 76 -4.42 -1.85 3.10
C ALA A 76 -5.00 -1.12 4.31
N ASP A 77 -4.82 -1.74 5.48
CA ASP A 77 -5.04 -1.09 6.76
C ASP A 77 -4.11 0.12 6.90
N VAL A 78 -4.69 1.24 7.33
CA VAL A 78 -3.97 2.49 7.61
C VAL A 78 -2.90 2.27 8.68
N ILE A 79 -3.15 1.32 9.59
CA ILE A 79 -2.28 0.92 10.68
C ILE A 79 -1.73 -0.47 10.34
N PRO A 80 -0.46 -0.59 9.89
CA PRO A 80 0.16 -1.87 9.50
C PRO A 80 0.25 -2.90 10.63
N THR A 81 0.32 -2.41 11.87
CA THR A 81 0.64 -3.25 13.01
C THR A 81 0.05 -2.64 14.28
N ALA A 82 -0.41 -3.52 15.17
CA ALA A 82 -0.85 -3.14 16.52
C ALA A 82 0.27 -2.44 17.31
N LEU A 83 1.55 -2.64 16.95
CA LEU A 83 2.70 -2.00 17.60
C LEU A 83 2.61 -0.47 17.59
N LEU A 84 1.99 0.14 16.57
CA LEU A 84 1.83 1.60 16.53
C LEU A 84 0.92 2.16 17.64
N HIS A 85 0.07 1.32 18.25
CA HIS A 85 -0.93 1.73 19.24
C HIS A 85 -0.85 0.95 20.56
N THR A 86 0.06 -0.01 20.70
CA THR A 86 0.15 -0.86 21.89
C THR A 86 0.74 -0.09 23.08
N ASN A 87 1.94 0.47 22.92
CA ASN A 87 2.60 1.34 23.91
C ASN A 87 3.73 2.15 23.26
N VAL A 88 4.34 3.07 24.01
CA VAL A 88 5.41 3.96 23.52
C VAL A 88 6.64 3.20 23.01
N GLU A 89 7.06 2.12 23.67
CA GLU A 89 8.22 1.30 23.29
C GLU A 89 7.98 0.65 21.92
N SER A 90 6.86 -0.06 21.77
CA SER A 90 6.45 -0.68 20.51
C SER A 90 6.24 0.32 19.39
N ARG A 91 5.68 1.51 19.69
CA ARG A 91 5.46 2.57 18.70
C ARG A 91 6.78 3.14 18.20
N ASN A 92 7.71 3.44 19.10
CA ASN A 92 9.04 3.94 18.74
C ASN A 92 9.79 2.95 17.85
N LEU A 93 9.66 1.65 18.14
CA LEU A 93 10.24 0.60 17.32
C LEU A 93 9.57 0.51 15.94
N ALA A 94 8.24 0.49 15.87
CA ALA A 94 7.50 0.47 14.61
C ALA A 94 7.81 1.69 13.72
N LEU A 95 7.94 2.88 14.30
CA LEU A 95 8.28 4.11 13.57
C LEU A 95 9.73 4.15 13.03
N ARG A 96 10.59 3.19 13.39
CA ARG A 96 11.89 2.99 12.70
C ARG A 96 11.74 2.36 11.31
N HIS A 97 10.60 1.71 11.08
CA HIS A 97 10.29 0.96 9.86
C HIS A 97 9.23 1.66 9.01
N TYR A 98 8.20 2.20 9.66
CA TYR A 98 7.05 2.78 8.99
C TYR A 98 7.08 4.31 9.02
N GLU A 99 6.84 4.90 7.86
CA GLU A 99 6.65 6.34 7.69
C GLU A 99 5.22 6.62 7.20
N GLU A 100 4.65 7.76 7.56
CA GLU A 100 3.39 8.21 6.96
C GLU A 100 3.62 8.59 5.49
N ALA A 101 2.80 8.05 4.60
CA ALA A 101 2.96 8.14 3.16
C ALA A 101 1.64 8.35 2.43
N PHE A 102 1.75 8.78 1.17
CA PHE A 102 0.68 8.87 0.20
C PHE A 102 -0.44 9.88 0.54
N ASP A 103 -0.16 10.84 1.41
CA ASP A 103 -1.04 12.00 1.60
C ASP A 103 -1.17 12.85 0.31
N GLY A 104 -2.29 13.53 0.13
CA GLY A 104 -2.47 14.43 -1.03
C GLY A 104 -2.60 13.75 -2.41
N ILE A 105 -2.57 12.41 -2.50
CA ILE A 105 -3.08 11.70 -3.67
C ILE A 105 -4.61 11.72 -3.56
N ASP A 106 -5.32 12.37 -4.50
CA ASP A 106 -6.77 12.62 -4.37
C ASP A 106 -7.58 11.33 -4.14
N GLY A 107 -8.31 11.32 -3.02
CA GLY A 107 -9.09 10.17 -2.57
C GLY A 107 -8.29 9.12 -1.80
N PHE A 108 -6.97 9.19 -1.79
CA PHE A 108 -6.12 8.30 -1.02
C PHE A 108 -6.03 8.76 0.42
N ARG A 109 -6.14 7.81 1.35
CA ARG A 109 -5.95 8.07 2.77
C ARG A 109 -4.46 7.92 3.08
N GLN A 110 -3.91 8.85 3.87
CA GLN A 110 -2.56 8.69 4.42
C GLN A 110 -2.46 7.36 5.17
N ILE A 111 -1.44 6.57 4.86
CA ILE A 111 -1.15 5.29 5.51
C ILE A 111 0.28 5.28 6.02
N PHE A 112 0.56 4.45 7.02
CA PHE A 112 1.94 4.09 7.32
C PHE A 112 2.44 3.12 6.26
N PHE A 113 3.67 3.26 5.77
CA PHE A 113 4.29 2.42 4.74
C PHE A 113 5.77 2.19 5.05
N ASP A 114 6.25 0.96 4.87
CA ASP A 114 7.68 0.65 4.98
C ASP A 114 8.32 0.61 3.60
N PHE A 115 8.99 1.69 3.21
CA PHE A 115 9.61 1.85 1.90
C PHE A 115 10.69 0.81 1.55
N LYS A 116 11.23 0.11 2.55
CA LYS A 116 12.26 -0.92 2.35
C LYS A 116 11.68 -2.31 2.15
N ARG A 117 10.48 -2.58 2.65
CA ARG A 117 9.91 -3.93 2.72
C ARG A 117 8.55 -4.05 2.06
N ASP A 118 7.70 -3.04 2.18
CA ASP A 118 6.35 -3.07 1.61
C ASP A 118 6.40 -2.95 0.08
N ILE A 119 5.45 -3.60 -0.58
CA ILE A 119 5.30 -3.59 -2.03
C ILE A 119 4.10 -2.71 -2.39
N LEU A 120 4.32 -1.67 -3.19
CA LEU A 120 3.25 -0.81 -3.69
C LEU A 120 2.67 -1.40 -4.98
N CYS A 121 1.45 -1.92 -4.93
CA CYS A 121 0.75 -2.40 -6.13
C CYS A 121 -0.06 -1.27 -6.76
N LEU A 122 0.19 -0.98 -8.03
CA LEU A 122 -0.54 0.00 -8.83
C LEU A 122 -1.48 -0.76 -9.77
N GLU A 123 -2.76 -0.81 -9.41
CA GLU A 123 -3.78 -1.56 -10.14
C GLU A 123 -4.44 -0.68 -11.22
N GLY A 124 -4.10 -0.95 -12.48
CA GLY A 124 -4.62 -0.25 -13.65
C GLY A 124 -3.83 1.00 -14.07
N ASP A 125 -3.89 1.31 -15.37
CA ASP A 125 -3.13 2.40 -15.99
C ASP A 125 -3.43 3.76 -15.38
N ARG A 126 -4.67 3.97 -14.92
CA ARG A 126 -5.10 5.23 -14.30
C ARG A 126 -4.41 5.49 -12.96
N VAL A 127 -4.15 4.43 -12.18
CA VAL A 127 -3.44 4.54 -10.90
C VAL A 127 -1.97 4.82 -11.16
N LEU A 128 -1.35 4.08 -12.08
CA LEU A 128 0.04 4.33 -12.49
C LEU A 128 0.22 5.75 -13.00
N ALA A 129 -0.67 6.21 -13.90
CA ALA A 129 -0.67 7.58 -14.41
C ALA A 129 -0.73 8.60 -13.29
N ARG A 130 -1.67 8.43 -12.35
CA ARG A 130 -1.87 9.39 -11.27
C ARG A 130 -0.74 9.37 -10.25
N PHE A 131 -0.13 8.21 -10.03
CA PHE A 131 1.05 8.07 -9.19
C PHE A 131 2.27 8.73 -9.82
N CYS A 132 2.53 8.52 -11.12
CA CYS A 132 3.73 9.03 -11.82
C CYS A 132 3.60 10.50 -12.27
N ASP A 133 2.45 10.85 -12.86
CA ASP A 133 2.21 12.13 -13.54
C ASP A 133 1.41 13.11 -12.67
N GLY A 134 0.79 12.61 -11.59
CA GLY A 134 -0.10 13.37 -10.73
C GLY A 134 -1.52 13.52 -11.30
N ASP A 135 -2.23 14.58 -10.89
CA ASP A 135 -3.59 14.81 -11.34
C ASP A 135 -3.62 15.20 -12.82
N LEU A 136 -3.92 14.22 -13.68
CA LEU A 136 -4.32 14.47 -15.06
C LEU A 136 -5.71 15.12 -15.03
N ASN A 137 -5.78 16.43 -14.75
CA ASN A 137 -6.98 17.18 -15.03
C ASN A 137 -7.22 17.11 -16.55
N PRO A 138 -8.31 16.49 -17.02
CA PRO A 138 -8.66 16.59 -18.43
C PRO A 138 -8.97 18.07 -18.68
N CYS A 139 -8.03 18.78 -19.30
CA CYS A 139 -8.32 20.12 -19.77
C CYS A 139 -9.44 19.99 -20.81
N PRO A 140 -10.57 20.71 -20.66
CA PRO A 140 -11.72 20.55 -21.55
C PRO A 140 -11.44 20.91 -23.02
N TYR A 141 -10.26 21.46 -23.33
CA TYR A 141 -9.92 22.00 -24.65
C TYR A 141 -8.61 21.49 -25.27
N GLY A 142 -8.07 20.36 -24.83
CA GLY A 142 -7.03 19.64 -25.59
C GLY A 142 -5.67 19.46 -24.91
N TYR A 143 -4.83 18.69 -25.60
CA TYR A 143 -3.66 17.88 -25.21
C TYR A 143 -2.48 18.53 -24.45
N HIS A 144 -2.66 19.67 -23.80
CA HIS A 144 -1.63 20.23 -22.92
C HIS A 144 -1.86 19.76 -21.48
N GLN A 145 -1.47 18.51 -21.22
CA GLN A 145 -1.41 17.97 -19.87
C GLN A 145 -0.20 18.58 -19.17
N VAL A 146 -0.43 19.57 -18.31
CA VAL A 146 0.61 20.03 -17.38
C VAL A 146 0.74 18.95 -16.32
N ARG A 147 1.89 18.28 -16.31
CA ARG A 147 2.26 17.33 -15.27
C ARG A 147 2.31 18.08 -13.94
N PHE A 148 1.37 17.79 -13.04
CA PHE A 148 1.37 18.33 -11.68
C PHE A 148 1.43 17.16 -10.70
N VAL A 149 2.65 16.76 -10.36
CA VAL A 149 2.92 15.80 -9.29
C VAL A 149 3.03 16.59 -7.99
N PRO A 150 2.16 16.35 -6.99
CA PRO A 150 2.33 16.98 -5.69
C PRO A 150 3.73 16.69 -5.12
N PRO A 151 4.43 17.65 -4.48
CA PRO A 151 5.80 17.45 -4.00
C PRO A 151 5.97 16.21 -3.10
N GLY A 152 4.94 15.87 -2.31
CA GLY A 152 4.94 14.66 -1.49
C GLY A 152 5.02 13.37 -2.31
N VAL A 153 4.33 13.33 -3.46
CA VAL A 153 4.32 12.16 -4.35
C VAL A 153 5.69 11.94 -4.98
N GLU A 154 6.36 12.99 -5.43
CA GLU A 154 7.72 12.88 -5.98
C GLU A 154 8.71 12.35 -4.92
N ALA A 155 8.56 12.79 -3.66
CA ALA A 155 9.38 12.28 -2.56
C ALA A 155 9.14 10.78 -2.31
N TRP A 156 7.90 10.30 -2.41
CA TRP A 156 7.60 8.87 -2.26
C TRP A 156 8.07 8.05 -3.45
N GLN A 157 7.94 8.54 -4.69
CA GLN A 157 8.49 7.88 -5.87
C GLN A 157 9.98 7.58 -5.73
N LYS A 158 10.74 8.46 -5.06
CA LYS A 158 12.17 8.30 -4.76
C LYS A 158 12.48 7.38 -3.57
N LYS A 159 11.46 6.97 -2.81
CA LYS A 159 11.61 6.09 -1.64
C LYS A 159 11.11 4.67 -1.91
N VAL A 160 10.12 4.50 -2.80
CA VAL A 160 9.54 3.17 -3.07
C VAL A 160 10.55 2.29 -3.80
N HIS A 161 11.00 1.23 -3.13
CA HIS A 161 11.94 0.27 -3.70
C HIS A 161 11.27 -0.93 -4.38
N HIS A 162 10.02 -1.24 -4.03
CA HIS A 162 9.29 -2.39 -4.54
C HIS A 162 7.94 -1.95 -5.09
N VAL A 163 7.74 -2.12 -6.40
CA VAL A 163 6.48 -1.78 -7.08
C VAL A 163 5.94 -3.02 -7.76
N ALA A 164 4.64 -3.24 -7.64
CA ALA A 164 3.91 -4.23 -8.39
C ALA A 164 2.97 -3.54 -9.37
N LEU A 165 2.85 -4.09 -10.58
CA LEU A 165 1.96 -3.62 -11.62
C LEU A 165 0.92 -4.70 -11.92
N SER A 166 -0.34 -4.37 -11.67
CA SER A 166 -1.48 -5.18 -12.10
C SER A 166 -2.20 -4.41 -13.21
N VAL A 167 -1.66 -4.50 -14.43
CA VAL A 167 -2.17 -3.80 -15.61
C VAL A 167 -2.28 -4.76 -16.78
N ASP A 168 -3.34 -4.65 -17.56
CA ASP A 168 -3.36 -5.13 -18.95
C ASP A 168 -2.43 -4.21 -19.75
N VAL A 169 -1.15 -4.59 -19.82
CA VAL A 169 -0.08 -3.65 -20.11
C VAL A 169 -0.13 -3.19 -21.58
N SER A 170 -0.68 -2.00 -21.85
CA SER A 170 -0.35 -1.24 -23.06
C SER A 170 1.02 -0.56 -22.85
N LEU A 171 2.10 -1.32 -23.04
CA LEU A 171 3.46 -0.99 -22.59
C LEU A 171 4.02 0.33 -23.11
N GLU A 172 3.72 0.68 -24.34
CA GLU A 172 4.33 1.85 -24.99
C GLU A 172 4.11 3.14 -24.19
N PHE A 173 2.94 3.29 -23.55
CA PHE A 173 2.59 4.47 -22.76
C PHE A 173 3.15 4.42 -21.33
N ASN A 174 3.42 3.23 -20.79
CA ASN A 174 3.80 3.05 -19.40
C ASN A 174 5.32 3.04 -19.19
N LEU A 175 6.12 2.74 -20.22
CA LEU A 175 7.60 2.72 -20.12
C LEU A 175 8.19 4.03 -19.58
N LEU A 176 7.69 5.18 -20.07
CA LEU A 176 8.16 6.49 -19.65
C LEU A 176 7.81 6.78 -18.18
N ARG A 177 6.63 6.34 -17.73
CA ARG A 177 6.17 6.53 -16.34
C ARG A 177 6.98 5.70 -15.36
N LEU A 178 7.31 4.46 -15.74
CA LEU A 178 8.13 3.58 -14.92
C LEU A 178 9.58 4.06 -14.81
N LEU A 179 10.08 4.79 -15.81
CA LEU A 179 11.42 5.36 -15.77
C LEU A 179 11.61 6.33 -14.59
N ASP A 180 10.60 7.13 -14.25
CA ASP A 180 10.70 8.05 -13.12
C ASP A 180 10.83 7.30 -11.78
N LEU A 181 10.19 6.14 -11.66
CA LEU A 181 10.37 5.24 -10.52
C LEU A 181 11.78 4.64 -10.51
N VAL A 182 12.31 4.24 -11.67
CA VAL A 182 13.68 3.73 -11.79
C VAL A 182 14.70 4.78 -11.36
N LYS A 183 14.56 6.03 -11.83
CA LYS A 183 15.39 7.15 -11.39
C LYS A 183 15.25 7.43 -9.90
N GLY A 184 14.09 7.12 -9.33
CA GLY A 184 13.81 7.19 -7.90
C GLY A 184 14.46 6.08 -7.06
N GLY A 185 15.14 5.10 -7.65
CA GLY A 185 15.76 4.02 -6.89
C GLY A 185 14.86 2.80 -6.69
N LEU A 186 13.91 2.56 -7.61
CA LEU A 186 13.20 1.30 -7.72
C LEU A 186 14.21 0.14 -7.79
N ARG A 187 14.02 -0.88 -6.94
CA ARG A 187 14.90 -2.06 -6.87
C ARG A 187 14.27 -3.28 -7.50
N VAL A 188 12.96 -3.47 -7.29
CA VAL A 188 12.23 -4.62 -7.82
C VAL A 188 10.90 -4.16 -8.41
N LEU A 189 10.64 -4.59 -9.64
CA LEU A 189 9.39 -4.42 -10.36
C LEU A 189 8.70 -5.78 -10.53
N TYR A 190 7.59 -5.99 -9.83
CA TYR A 190 6.72 -7.13 -10.06
C TYR A 190 5.72 -6.78 -11.16
N VAL A 191 5.58 -7.64 -12.15
CA VAL A 191 4.62 -7.47 -13.25
C VAL A 191 3.67 -8.66 -13.22
N GLU A 192 2.42 -8.39 -12.88
CA GLU A 192 1.35 -9.37 -13.05
C GLU A 192 0.88 -9.35 -14.49
N ILE A 193 0.94 -10.51 -15.14
CA ILE A 193 0.39 -10.66 -16.48
C ILE A 193 -0.77 -11.65 -16.48
N SER A 194 -1.92 -11.17 -16.96
CA SER A 194 -3.11 -11.98 -17.16
C SER A 194 -3.04 -12.63 -18.53
N PHE A 195 -2.92 -13.95 -18.57
CA PHE A 195 -2.91 -14.73 -19.81
C PHE A 195 -3.66 -16.03 -19.60
N ASP A 196 -4.31 -16.53 -20.64
CA ASP A 196 -5.02 -17.80 -20.55
C ASP A 196 -4.11 -19.04 -20.76
N ASP A 197 -3.04 -18.94 -21.57
CA ASP A 197 -2.07 -20.03 -21.85
C ASP A 197 -0.70 -19.79 -21.20
N VAL A 198 -0.19 -20.80 -20.47
CA VAL A 198 1.11 -20.82 -19.76
C VAL A 198 2.32 -20.60 -20.69
N LYS A 199 2.32 -21.17 -21.91
CA LYS A 199 3.47 -21.07 -22.83
C LYS A 199 3.58 -19.68 -23.44
N GLU A 200 2.45 -19.08 -23.80
CA GLU A 200 2.38 -17.70 -24.27
C GLU A 200 2.89 -16.74 -23.18
N ARG A 201 2.58 -17.01 -21.90
CA ARG A 201 3.07 -16.18 -20.77
C ARG A 201 4.57 -16.00 -20.75
N ARG A 202 5.33 -17.07 -21.00
CA ARG A 202 6.80 -17.03 -20.87
C ARG A 202 7.44 -16.25 -22.01
N ALA A 203 7.03 -16.51 -23.25
CA ALA A 203 7.56 -15.82 -24.41
C ALA A 203 7.25 -14.32 -24.35
N GLU A 204 6.04 -13.97 -23.92
CA GLU A 204 5.65 -12.58 -23.72
C GLU A 204 6.42 -11.95 -22.56
N ALA A 205 6.48 -12.57 -21.38
CA ALA A 205 7.28 -12.08 -20.25
C ALA A 205 8.75 -11.81 -20.64
N ASP A 206 9.38 -12.71 -21.39
CA ASP A 206 10.75 -12.55 -21.87
C ASP A 206 10.87 -11.42 -22.91
N CYS A 207 9.85 -11.21 -23.75
CA CYS A 207 9.77 -10.07 -24.65
C CYS A 207 9.66 -8.75 -23.87
N LEU A 208 8.74 -8.69 -22.91
CA LEU A 208 8.49 -7.53 -22.06
C LEU A 208 9.71 -7.13 -21.24
N ARG A 209 10.37 -8.12 -20.65
CA ARG A 209 11.63 -7.94 -19.92
C ARG A 209 12.67 -7.25 -20.79
N ARG A 210 12.86 -7.73 -22.03
CA ARG A 210 13.83 -7.15 -22.97
C ARG A 210 13.46 -5.72 -23.32
N LEU A 211 12.20 -5.45 -23.66
CA LEU A 211 11.72 -4.10 -23.99
C LEU A 211 11.91 -3.11 -22.83
N LEU A 212 11.58 -3.51 -21.60
CA LEU A 212 11.80 -2.69 -20.40
C LEU A 212 13.28 -2.38 -20.19
N ILE A 213 14.14 -3.40 -20.24
CA ILE A 213 15.58 -3.24 -20.06
C ILE A 213 16.18 -2.35 -21.14
N GLU A 214 15.88 -2.61 -22.41
CA GLU A 214 16.39 -1.81 -23.53
C GLU A 214 15.91 -0.37 -23.47
N GLY A 215 14.62 -0.17 -23.15
CA GLY A 215 14.03 1.14 -22.94
C GLY A 215 14.73 1.91 -21.83
N TRP A 216 14.90 1.30 -20.66
CA TRP A 216 15.57 1.93 -19.53
C TRP A 216 17.05 2.20 -19.78
N MET A 217 17.80 1.25 -20.35
CA MET A 217 19.21 1.46 -20.71
C MET A 217 19.37 2.64 -21.67
N LYS A 218 18.52 2.69 -22.71
CA LYS A 218 18.51 3.79 -23.68
C LYS A 218 18.20 5.12 -23.01
N THR A 219 17.20 5.19 -22.14
CA THR A 219 16.81 6.48 -21.54
C THR A 219 17.73 6.93 -20.41
N LEU A 220 18.33 6.01 -19.67
CA LEU A 220 19.32 6.33 -18.63
C LEU A 220 20.72 6.57 -19.20
N GLY A 221 20.96 6.22 -20.47
CA GLY A 221 22.27 6.34 -21.09
C GLY A 221 23.32 5.42 -20.46
N THR A 222 22.89 4.28 -19.90
CA THR A 222 23.77 3.31 -19.22
C THR A 222 23.80 1.99 -19.97
N ILE A 223 24.96 1.35 -19.95
CA ILE A 223 25.14 -0.03 -20.42
C ILE A 223 25.17 -1.04 -19.26
N ASP A 224 25.30 -0.56 -18.02
CA ASP A 224 25.34 -1.42 -16.85
C ASP A 224 23.93 -1.91 -16.51
N ARG A 225 23.75 -3.24 -16.46
CA ARG A 225 22.47 -3.84 -16.08
C ARG A 225 22.26 -3.86 -14.57
N ASN A 226 23.34 -3.72 -13.78
CA ASN A 226 23.26 -3.78 -12.32
C ASN A 226 22.61 -2.52 -11.71
N VAL A 227 22.48 -1.44 -12.48
CA VAL A 227 21.77 -0.23 -12.05
C VAL A 227 20.26 -0.29 -12.35
N LEU A 228 19.79 -1.34 -13.04
CA LEU A 228 18.38 -1.51 -13.37
C LEU A 228 17.65 -2.29 -12.28
N PRO A 229 16.35 -2.04 -12.09
CA PRO A 229 15.53 -2.85 -11.20
C PRO A 229 15.49 -4.31 -11.65
N GLU A 230 15.44 -5.22 -10.69
CA GLU A 230 15.06 -6.61 -10.93
C GLU A 230 13.59 -6.64 -11.38
N ILE A 231 13.30 -7.40 -12.45
CA ILE A 231 11.94 -7.56 -12.94
C ILE A 231 11.49 -8.98 -12.60
N GLU A 232 10.35 -9.12 -11.95
CA GLU A 232 9.76 -10.41 -11.61
C GLU A 232 8.37 -10.52 -12.22
N PHE A 233 8.12 -11.60 -12.97
CA PHE A 233 6.79 -11.85 -13.53
C PHE A 233 6.06 -12.82 -12.63
N VAL A 234 4.90 -12.38 -12.14
CA VAL A 234 4.10 -13.12 -11.17
C VAL A 234 2.74 -13.44 -11.76
N SER A 235 2.26 -14.67 -11.54
CA SER A 235 0.96 -15.12 -12.08
C SER A 235 -0.08 -15.20 -10.97
N GLN A 236 -1.10 -14.33 -10.96
CA GLN A 236 -2.22 -14.34 -9.98
C GLN A 236 -1.79 -14.41 -8.49
N GLN A 237 -0.50 -14.29 -8.19
CA GLN A 237 0.08 -14.51 -6.87
C GLN A 237 0.07 -13.23 -6.05
N LEU A 238 0.03 -12.04 -6.67
CA LEU A 238 -0.14 -10.79 -5.93
C LEU A 238 -1.48 -10.80 -5.16
N ARG A 239 -2.54 -11.31 -5.77
CA ARG A 239 -3.83 -11.55 -5.10
C ARG A 239 -3.78 -12.56 -3.95
N ARG A 240 -2.76 -13.43 -3.92
CA ARG A 240 -2.53 -14.41 -2.84
C ARG A 240 -1.55 -13.90 -1.78
N MET A 241 -0.67 -12.97 -2.14
CA MET A 241 0.29 -12.29 -1.24
C MET A 241 -0.38 -11.19 -0.40
N GLY A 242 -1.49 -10.62 -0.88
CA GLY A 242 -2.41 -9.82 -0.09
C GLY A 242 -3.57 -10.69 0.38
N VAL A 243 -3.61 -10.97 1.68
CA VAL A 243 -4.67 -11.70 2.39
C VAL A 243 -6.08 -11.28 1.94
N VAL A 244 -6.73 -12.11 1.11
CA VAL A 244 -8.19 -12.17 0.95
C VAL A 244 -8.60 -13.63 0.70
N ASN A 245 -9.36 -14.20 1.65
CA ASN A 245 -10.32 -15.30 1.41
C ASN A 245 -11.58 -14.72 0.79
#